data_AF-A0AAU0KWV6-F1
#
_entry.id   AF-A0AAU0KWV6-F1
#
_cell.length_a   1.000
_cell.length_b   1.000
_cell.length_c   1.000
_cell.angle_alpha   90.00
_cell.angle_beta   90.00
_cell.angle_gamma   90.00
#
_symmetry.space_group_name_H-M   'P 1'
#
loop_
_entity.id
_entity.type
_entity.pdbx_description
1 polymer ?
#
loop_
_entity_poly.entity_id
_entity_poly.type
_entity_poly.pdbx_seq_one_letter_code
_entity_poly.pdbx_strand_id
1 'polypeptide(L)'
;MDVSFDYELAYQQVKKYLGKHQDSFTQAIDFENDINKRQSFPSEVFLASALQKCIGKEGRLIEQPGENHPDVSMKVNGVRFNFEVTLMTQEDERFRYKSINAKEHAVTDKPKTQLTSKILDKTKKYERWLKKRIVNNNDVNIIAVDLGDIFPTTPTATLLDAAIFMMSDEYKIHIDNYGSKCQLPLSRGFLVKRGGDGRESNIHLDHVYRGLKNIDALITFTKINVLESSNNFDIININNNENVNRLFSLISPHYQTTISRWGILWGDT
;
A
#
# COMPACT_ATOMS: atom_id res chain seq x y z
N MET A 1 -19.40 -21.20 -9.08
CA MET A 1 -19.56 -20.28 -10.22
C MET A 1 -18.80 -19.03 -9.84
N ASP A 2 -17.82 -18.65 -10.66
CA ASP A 2 -17.08 -17.41 -10.44
C ASP A 2 -17.99 -16.25 -10.86
N VAL A 3 -18.16 -15.25 -10.00
CA VAL A 3 -19.11 -14.15 -10.20
C VAL A 3 -18.31 -12.86 -10.30
N SER A 4 -18.70 -12.00 -11.24
CA SER A 4 -18.09 -10.67 -11.35
C SER A 4 -18.27 -9.88 -10.06
N PHE A 5 -17.27 -9.08 -9.68
CA PHE A 5 -17.38 -8.23 -8.49
C PHE A 5 -18.44 -7.14 -8.70
N ASP A 6 -19.52 -7.20 -7.93
CA ASP A 6 -20.62 -6.23 -7.97
C ASP A 6 -20.31 -5.05 -7.03
N TYR A 7 -19.88 -3.93 -7.62
CA TYR A 7 -19.55 -2.72 -6.87
C TYR A 7 -20.75 -2.07 -6.18
N GLU A 8 -21.96 -2.18 -6.72
CA GLU A 8 -23.14 -1.61 -6.07
C GLU A 8 -23.48 -2.40 -4.81
N LEU A 9 -23.51 -3.74 -4.90
CA LEU A 9 -23.72 -4.61 -3.75
C LEU A 9 -22.61 -4.46 -2.71
N ALA A 10 -21.35 -4.49 -3.15
CA ALA A 10 -20.19 -4.32 -2.29
C ALA A 10 -20.25 -2.98 -1.55
N TYR A 11 -20.51 -1.89 -2.26
CA TYR A 11 -20.66 -0.56 -1.68
C TYR A 11 -21.79 -0.52 -0.64
N GLN A 12 -22.97 -1.10 -0.90
CA GLN A 12 -24.03 -1.12 0.12
C GLN A 12 -23.59 -1.81 1.41
N GLN A 13 -22.76 -2.85 1.32
CA GLN A 13 -22.26 -3.58 2.49
C GLN A 13 -21.25 -2.76 3.30
N VAL A 14 -20.42 -1.95 2.62
CA VAL A 14 -19.29 -1.26 3.26
C VAL A 14 -19.43 0.26 3.43
N LYS A 15 -20.41 0.91 2.78
CA LYS A 15 -20.46 2.39 2.66
C LYS A 15 -20.38 3.13 4.00
N LYS A 16 -21.02 2.60 5.04
CA LYS A 16 -20.95 3.18 6.40
C LYS A 16 -19.53 3.16 6.96
N TYR A 17 -18.75 2.12 6.66
CA TYR A 17 -17.37 2.00 7.14
C TYR A 17 -16.40 2.93 6.39
N LEU A 18 -16.75 3.29 5.16
CA LEU A 18 -16.02 4.25 4.33
C LEU A 18 -16.45 5.71 4.58
N GLY A 19 -17.37 5.96 5.53
CA GLY A 19 -17.87 7.30 5.81
C GLY A 19 -18.71 7.89 4.67
N LYS A 20 -19.35 7.05 3.85
CA LYS A 20 -20.15 7.46 2.69
C LYS A 20 -21.65 7.40 2.99
N HIS A 21 -22.38 8.38 2.48
CA HIS A 21 -23.82 8.56 2.73
C HIS A 21 -24.67 8.41 1.46
N GLN A 22 -24.04 8.33 0.29
CA GLN A 22 -24.73 8.21 -0.99
C GLN A 22 -25.47 6.87 -1.10
N ASP A 23 -26.59 6.86 -1.82
CA ASP A 23 -27.47 5.69 -1.90
C ASP A 23 -26.94 4.62 -2.84
N SER A 24 -26.06 4.97 -3.78
CA SER A 24 -25.41 4.02 -4.70
C SER A 24 -23.92 4.31 -4.85
N PHE A 25 -23.18 3.31 -5.34
CA PHE A 25 -21.76 3.43 -5.66
C PHE A 25 -21.56 4.48 -6.77
N THR A 26 -22.40 4.44 -7.80
CA THR A 26 -22.38 5.41 -8.90
C THR A 26 -22.55 6.84 -8.39
N GLN A 27 -23.52 7.09 -7.51
CA GLN A 27 -23.71 8.40 -6.88
C GLN A 27 -22.51 8.83 -6.03
N ALA A 28 -21.89 7.89 -5.30
CA ALA A 28 -20.70 8.17 -4.50
C ALA A 28 -19.52 8.64 -5.36
N ILE A 29 -19.34 8.07 -6.57
CA ILE A 29 -18.34 8.53 -7.53
C ILE A 29 -18.70 9.90 -8.10
N ASP A 30 -19.94 10.08 -8.55
CA ASP A 30 -20.36 11.32 -9.20
C ASP A 30 -20.26 12.52 -8.25
N PHE A 31 -20.51 12.32 -6.96
CA PHE A 31 -20.43 13.37 -5.94
C PHE A 31 -18.99 13.76 -5.56
N GLU A 32 -18.00 12.90 -5.81
CA GLU A 32 -16.61 13.12 -5.40
C GLU A 32 -15.90 14.10 -6.34
N ASN A 33 -15.64 15.34 -5.94
CA ASN A 33 -15.08 16.33 -6.88
C ASN A 33 -13.59 16.10 -7.22
N ASP A 34 -12.84 15.37 -6.38
CA ASP A 34 -11.42 15.08 -6.65
C ASP A 34 -11.30 13.87 -7.59
N ILE A 35 -10.73 14.10 -8.78
CA ILE A 35 -10.52 13.06 -9.81
C ILE A 35 -9.69 11.89 -9.28
N ASN A 36 -8.67 12.14 -8.47
CA ASN A 36 -7.82 11.08 -7.91
C ASN A 36 -8.61 10.24 -6.90
N LYS A 37 -9.47 10.88 -6.10
CA LYS A 37 -10.36 10.17 -5.16
C LYS A 37 -11.45 9.39 -5.89
N ARG A 38 -12.06 9.94 -6.94
CA ARG A 38 -12.98 9.21 -7.84
C ARG A 38 -12.32 7.93 -8.37
N GLN A 39 -11.08 8.04 -8.83
CA GLN A 39 -10.34 6.90 -9.39
C GLN A 39 -9.95 5.88 -8.32
N SER A 40 -9.54 6.31 -7.12
CA SER A 40 -9.10 5.38 -6.07
C SER A 40 -10.26 4.69 -5.35
N PHE A 41 -11.44 5.30 -5.31
CA PHE A 41 -12.60 4.84 -4.54
C PHE A 41 -13.06 3.39 -4.83
N PRO A 42 -13.09 2.89 -6.08
CA PRO A 42 -13.34 1.48 -6.35
C PRO A 42 -12.38 0.54 -5.59
N SER A 43 -11.12 0.93 -5.45
CA SER A 43 -10.10 0.16 -4.73
C SER A 43 -10.35 0.16 -3.21
N GLU A 44 -10.86 1.27 -2.67
CA GLU A 44 -11.27 1.37 -1.26
C GLU A 44 -12.47 0.46 -0.98
N VAL A 45 -13.49 0.48 -1.86
CA VAL A 45 -14.66 -0.41 -1.78
C VAL A 45 -14.24 -1.87 -1.89
N PHE A 46 -13.42 -2.22 -2.88
CA PHE A 46 -12.92 -3.58 -3.05
C PHE A 46 -12.19 -4.10 -1.81
N LEU A 47 -11.21 -3.34 -1.31
CA LEU A 47 -10.44 -3.73 -0.14
C LEU A 47 -11.34 -3.89 1.10
N ALA A 48 -12.24 -2.94 1.35
CA ALA A 48 -13.16 -3.02 2.48
C ALA A 48 -14.07 -4.24 2.40
N SER A 49 -14.62 -4.55 1.22
CA SER A 49 -15.49 -5.72 1.02
C SER A 49 -14.72 -7.03 1.17
N ALA A 50 -13.52 -7.11 0.59
CA ALA A 50 -12.64 -8.27 0.74
C ALA A 50 -12.28 -8.51 2.22
N LEU A 51 -11.90 -7.46 2.95
CA LEU A 51 -11.64 -7.54 4.38
C LEU A 51 -12.89 -7.97 5.16
N GLN A 52 -14.05 -7.37 4.89
CA GLN A 52 -15.31 -7.74 5.56
C GLN A 52 -15.66 -9.22 5.35
N LYS A 53 -15.40 -9.77 4.15
CA LYS A 53 -15.55 -11.20 3.85
C LYS A 53 -14.59 -12.07 4.66
N CYS A 54 -13.34 -11.64 4.82
CA CYS A 54 -12.28 -12.41 5.47
C CYS A 54 -12.34 -12.40 7.01
N ILE A 55 -12.71 -11.27 7.63
CA ILE A 55 -12.60 -11.10 9.09
C ILE A 55 -13.61 -12.00 9.85
N GLY A 56 -14.73 -12.35 9.24
CA GLY A 56 -15.74 -13.23 9.84
C GLY A 56 -16.19 -12.77 11.24
N LYS A 57 -16.15 -13.67 12.22
CA LYS A 57 -16.51 -13.37 13.63
C LYS A 57 -15.35 -12.85 14.47
N GLU A 58 -14.12 -12.82 13.93
CA GLU A 58 -12.90 -12.50 14.68
C GLU A 58 -12.66 -10.98 14.82
N GLY A 59 -13.46 -10.18 14.13
CA GLY A 59 -13.32 -8.74 14.12
C GLY A 59 -14.44 -8.02 13.39
N ARG A 60 -14.20 -6.75 13.08
CA ARG A 60 -15.15 -5.90 12.35
C ARG A 60 -14.43 -4.74 11.68
N LEU A 61 -15.01 -4.24 10.59
CA LEU A 61 -14.67 -2.91 10.09
C LEU A 61 -15.10 -1.83 11.10
N ILE A 62 -14.33 -0.75 11.16
CA ILE A 62 -14.58 0.39 12.05
C ILE A 62 -15.13 1.53 11.20
N GLU A 63 -16.30 2.03 11.58
CA GLU A 63 -16.86 3.25 11.01
C GLU A 63 -15.90 4.42 11.18
N GLN A 64 -15.67 5.15 10.09
CA GLN A 64 -14.78 6.30 10.07
C GLN A 64 -15.60 7.59 9.99
N PRO A 65 -15.99 8.19 11.14
CA PRO A 65 -16.70 9.46 11.13
C PRO A 65 -15.75 10.64 10.89
N GLY A 66 -16.16 11.59 10.04
CA GLY A 66 -15.46 12.85 9.82
C GLY A 66 -14.42 12.81 8.70
N GLU A 67 -13.54 13.82 8.66
CA GLU A 67 -12.50 13.95 7.65
C GLU A 67 -11.13 13.47 8.17
N ASN A 68 -10.21 13.13 7.25
CA ASN A 68 -8.80 12.87 7.54
C ASN A 68 -8.53 11.64 8.44
N HIS A 69 -9.08 10.49 8.06
CA HIS A 69 -8.88 9.17 8.66
C HIS A 69 -8.28 8.17 7.64
N PRO A 70 -7.79 6.98 8.08
CA PRO A 70 -7.46 5.87 7.19
C PRO A 70 -8.62 5.51 6.27
N ASP A 71 -8.36 5.25 4.98
CA ASP A 71 -9.43 4.96 4.01
C ASP A 71 -10.25 3.73 4.43
N VAL A 72 -9.60 2.70 5.00
CA VAL A 72 -10.27 1.56 5.64
C VAL A 72 -9.65 1.31 7.01
N SER A 73 -10.48 1.01 8.01
CA SER A 73 -10.02 0.57 9.32
C SER A 73 -10.79 -0.66 9.78
N MET A 74 -10.11 -1.56 10.49
CA MET A 74 -10.74 -2.70 11.13
C MET A 74 -10.16 -2.98 12.51
N LYS A 75 -10.88 -3.77 13.31
CA LYS A 75 -10.44 -4.27 14.60
C LYS A 75 -10.53 -5.79 14.61
N VAL A 76 -9.43 -6.46 14.90
CA VAL A 76 -9.35 -7.92 15.05
C VAL A 76 -8.73 -8.23 16.41
N ASN A 77 -9.40 -9.02 17.24
CA ASN A 77 -8.91 -9.43 18.56
C ASN A 77 -8.34 -8.28 19.41
N GLY A 78 -9.01 -7.12 19.42
CA GLY A 78 -8.57 -5.96 20.20
C GLY A 78 -7.57 -5.05 19.49
N VAL A 79 -6.91 -5.51 18.43
CA VAL A 79 -5.89 -4.76 17.67
C VAL A 79 -6.55 -4.01 16.51
N ARG A 80 -6.20 -2.75 16.34
CA ARG A 80 -6.66 -1.92 15.23
C ARG A 80 -5.71 -2.04 14.04
N PHE A 81 -6.26 -2.21 12.86
CA PHE A 81 -5.54 -2.18 11.59
C PHE A 81 -6.06 -1.00 10.78
N ASN A 82 -5.15 -0.17 10.30
CA ASN A 82 -5.45 1.04 9.53
C ASN A 82 -4.86 0.86 8.13
N PHE A 83 -5.69 0.98 7.10
CA PHE A 83 -5.29 0.84 5.70
C PHE A 83 -5.43 2.18 4.99
N GLU A 84 -4.34 2.64 4.40
CA GLU A 84 -4.34 3.76 3.48
C GLU A 84 -4.21 3.22 2.06
N VAL A 85 -5.23 3.46 1.24
CA VAL A 85 -5.33 2.89 -0.09
C VAL A 85 -4.70 3.83 -1.12
N THR A 86 -4.03 3.25 -2.10
CA THR A 86 -3.53 3.95 -3.27
C THR A 86 -3.67 3.11 -4.52
N LEU A 87 -3.91 3.77 -5.64
CA LEU A 87 -4.13 3.12 -6.93
C LEU A 87 -3.01 3.47 -7.90
N MET A 88 -2.47 2.46 -8.60
CA MET A 88 -1.49 2.59 -9.67
C MET A 88 -2.20 2.67 -11.03
N THR A 89 -2.87 3.79 -11.33
CA THR A 89 -3.61 3.98 -12.60
C THR A 89 -2.91 4.83 -13.66
N GLN A 90 -1.93 5.66 -13.28
CA GLN A 90 -1.28 6.56 -14.23
C GLN A 90 0.20 6.72 -13.91
N GLU A 91 1.00 6.90 -14.96
CA GLU A 91 2.40 7.25 -14.82
C GLU A 91 2.53 8.65 -14.18
N ASP A 92 3.19 8.75 -13.02
CA ASP A 92 3.59 10.05 -12.46
C ASP A 92 4.98 10.44 -12.98
N GLU A 93 5.01 11.14 -14.11
CA GLU A 93 6.24 11.57 -14.78
C GLU A 93 7.07 12.60 -13.99
N ARG A 94 6.52 13.14 -12.90
CA ARG A 94 7.23 14.11 -12.05
C ARG A 94 8.36 13.46 -11.27
N PHE A 95 8.36 12.13 -11.12
CA PHE A 95 9.36 11.40 -10.37
C PHE A 95 10.34 10.66 -11.29
N ARG A 96 11.63 10.79 -11.00
CA ARG A 96 12.73 10.09 -11.68
C ARG A 96 13.76 9.63 -10.68
N TYR A 97 14.40 8.49 -10.90
CA TYR A 97 15.55 8.08 -10.09
C TYR A 97 16.85 8.65 -10.67
N LYS A 98 17.78 9.07 -9.80
CA LYS A 98 19.16 9.42 -10.15
C LYS A 98 20.14 8.69 -9.21
N SER A 99 21.15 8.03 -9.79
CA SER A 99 22.27 7.46 -9.05
C SER A 99 23.26 8.56 -8.66
N ILE A 100 23.95 8.42 -7.52
CA ILE A 100 25.00 9.32 -7.06
C ILE A 100 26.28 9.15 -7.91
N ASN A 101 26.51 7.96 -8.48
CA ASN A 101 27.74 7.64 -9.22
C ASN A 101 27.62 7.74 -10.74
N ALA A 102 26.41 7.77 -11.30
CA ALA A 102 26.20 8.03 -12.72
C ALA A 102 25.84 9.51 -12.92
N LYS A 103 26.59 10.22 -13.79
CA LYS A 103 26.16 11.53 -14.33
C LYS A 103 24.89 11.44 -15.20
N GLU A 104 24.34 10.25 -15.34
CA GLU A 104 23.20 9.90 -16.19
C GLU A 104 22.02 9.44 -15.33
N HIS A 105 20.81 9.72 -15.82
CA HIS A 105 19.62 9.08 -15.29
C HIS A 105 19.75 7.57 -15.50
N ALA A 106 19.75 6.78 -14.43
CA ALA A 106 19.61 5.35 -14.59
C ALA A 106 18.24 5.10 -15.24
N VAL A 107 18.21 4.31 -16.31
CA VAL A 107 16.96 3.84 -16.93
C VAL A 107 16.33 2.86 -15.95
N THR A 108 15.62 3.40 -14.97
CA THR A 108 14.87 2.61 -14.01
C THR A 108 13.52 2.27 -14.59
N ASP A 109 13.02 1.10 -14.21
CA ASP A 109 11.65 0.69 -14.39
C ASP A 109 10.71 1.77 -13.79
N LYS A 110 10.08 2.57 -14.65
CA LYS A 110 9.24 3.72 -14.29
C LYS A 110 8.15 3.35 -13.26
N PRO A 111 7.41 2.22 -13.41
CA PRO A 111 6.51 1.70 -12.38
C PRO A 111 7.09 1.65 -10.96
N LYS A 112 8.35 1.22 -10.79
CA LYS A 112 9.00 1.12 -9.47
C LYS A 112 9.23 2.48 -8.81
N THR A 113 9.63 3.47 -9.61
CA THR A 113 9.82 4.86 -9.15
C THR A 113 8.50 5.47 -8.67
N GLN A 114 7.39 5.17 -9.37
CA GLN A 114 6.06 5.68 -9.03
C GLN A 114 5.49 5.03 -7.77
N LEU A 115 5.67 3.72 -7.63
CA LEU A 115 5.28 3.00 -6.42
C LEU A 115 6.03 3.53 -5.19
N THR A 116 7.34 3.74 -5.33
CA THR A 116 8.20 4.35 -4.29
C THR A 116 7.67 5.72 -3.86
N SER A 117 7.31 6.57 -4.82
CA SER A 117 6.74 7.90 -4.57
C SER A 117 5.44 7.83 -3.77
N LYS A 118 4.51 6.96 -4.16
CA LYS A 118 3.23 6.80 -3.45
C LYS A 118 3.44 6.28 -2.04
N ILE A 119 4.32 5.31 -1.83
CA ILE A 119 4.68 4.81 -0.49
C ILE A 119 5.24 5.96 0.36
N LEU A 120 6.12 6.79 -0.19
CA LEU A 120 6.64 7.97 0.51
C LEU A 120 5.54 8.98 0.89
N ASP A 121 4.58 9.23 0.01
CA ASP A 121 3.48 10.15 0.33
C ASP A 121 2.55 9.57 1.40
N LYS A 122 2.30 8.25 1.39
CA LYS A 122 1.49 7.58 2.41
C LYS A 122 2.21 7.47 3.76
N THR A 123 3.50 7.17 3.80
CA THR A 123 4.30 7.19 5.04
C THR A 123 4.24 8.55 5.73
N LYS A 124 4.41 9.65 4.97
CA LYS A 124 4.22 11.03 5.49
C LYS A 124 2.80 11.31 5.97
N LYS A 125 1.79 10.67 5.38
CA LYS A 125 0.40 10.77 5.87
C LYS A 125 0.27 10.11 7.25
N TYR A 126 0.80 8.90 7.42
CA TYR A 126 0.83 8.21 8.72
C TYR A 126 1.61 8.98 9.79
N GLU A 127 2.77 9.55 9.46
CA GLU A 127 3.51 10.40 10.39
C GLU A 127 2.69 11.60 10.89
N ARG A 128 1.93 12.24 10.00
CA ARG A 128 1.03 13.34 10.38
C ARG A 128 -0.12 12.84 11.25
N TRP A 129 -0.67 11.66 10.96
CA TRP A 129 -1.73 11.06 11.76
C TRP A 129 -1.29 10.64 13.15
N LEU A 130 -0.09 10.09 13.29
CA LEU A 130 0.52 9.78 14.59
C LEU A 130 0.68 11.05 15.44
N LYS A 131 1.21 12.14 14.85
CA LYS A 131 1.33 13.45 15.54
C LYS A 131 -0.03 14.01 15.99
N LYS A 132 -1.07 13.77 15.19
CA LYS A 132 -2.46 14.19 15.49
C LYS A 132 -3.26 13.19 16.31
N ARG A 133 -2.67 12.05 16.69
CA ARG A 133 -3.34 10.94 17.41
C ARG A 133 -4.59 10.39 16.70
N ILE A 134 -4.58 10.40 15.38
CA ILE A 134 -5.63 9.77 14.54
C ILE A 134 -5.40 8.26 14.46
N VAL A 135 -4.12 7.86 14.40
CA VAL A 135 -3.65 6.48 14.54
C VAL A 135 -2.65 6.44 15.71
N ASN A 136 -2.43 5.26 16.27
CA ASN A 136 -1.52 5.04 17.39
C ASN A 136 -0.33 4.15 17.01
N ASN A 137 0.75 4.20 17.79
CA ASN A 137 1.91 3.32 17.64
C ASN A 137 1.59 1.83 17.89
N ASN A 138 0.48 1.54 18.57
CA ASN A 138 0.01 0.17 18.83
C ASN A 138 -0.95 -0.33 17.74
N ASP A 139 -1.36 0.54 16.82
CA ASP A 139 -2.15 0.13 15.67
C ASP A 139 -1.23 -0.50 14.62
N VAL A 140 -1.78 -1.39 13.80
CA VAL A 140 -1.09 -1.95 12.62
C VAL A 140 -1.37 -1.04 11.44
N ASN A 141 -0.37 -0.33 10.96
CA ASN A 141 -0.49 0.66 9.89
C ASN A 141 -0.03 0.07 8.56
N ILE A 142 -0.92 0.09 7.57
CA ILE A 142 -0.76 -0.65 6.32
C ILE A 142 -0.97 0.28 5.14
N ILE A 143 -0.04 0.26 4.19
CA ILE A 143 -0.26 0.90 2.88
C ILE A 143 -0.77 -0.18 1.93
N ALA A 144 -1.99 0.02 1.44
CA ALA A 144 -2.62 -0.90 0.50
C ALA A 144 -2.55 -0.32 -0.92
N VAL A 145 -1.96 -1.07 -1.84
CA VAL A 145 -1.64 -0.64 -3.20
C VAL A 145 -2.41 -1.49 -4.19
N ASP A 146 -3.40 -0.89 -4.83
CA ASP A 146 -4.02 -1.46 -6.01
C ASP A 146 -3.08 -1.27 -7.19
N LEU A 147 -2.58 -2.39 -7.74
CA LEU A 147 -1.61 -2.36 -8.83
C LEU A 147 -2.25 -2.01 -10.19
N GLY A 148 -3.58 -1.96 -10.28
CA GLY A 148 -4.31 -1.68 -11.50
C GLY A 148 -3.90 -2.60 -12.66
N ASP A 149 -4.05 -2.10 -13.88
CA ASP A 149 -3.66 -2.81 -15.11
C ASP A 149 -2.18 -2.55 -15.51
N ILE A 150 -1.46 -1.70 -14.76
CA ILE A 150 -0.12 -1.22 -15.13
C ILE A 150 0.96 -2.26 -14.83
N PHE A 151 0.78 -3.07 -13.78
CA PHE A 151 1.71 -4.15 -13.49
C PHE A 151 1.19 -5.44 -14.14
N PRO A 152 1.94 -6.07 -15.07
CA PRO A 152 1.56 -7.36 -15.60
C PRO A 152 1.41 -8.35 -14.44
N THR A 153 0.41 -9.23 -14.55
CA THR A 153 0.02 -10.29 -13.61
C THR A 153 1.08 -11.38 -13.44
N THR A 154 2.37 -11.06 -13.58
CA THR A 154 3.46 -11.99 -13.26
C THR A 154 3.59 -12.15 -11.75
N PRO A 155 3.66 -13.39 -11.26
CA PRO A 155 3.53 -13.67 -9.83
C PRO A 155 4.75 -13.14 -9.09
N THR A 156 4.51 -12.57 -7.91
CA THR A 156 5.46 -12.38 -6.80
C THR A 156 6.68 -11.46 -6.98
N ALA A 157 7.11 -11.12 -8.19
CA ALA A 157 8.35 -10.36 -8.38
C ALA A 157 8.20 -8.83 -8.20
N THR A 158 7.04 -8.20 -8.45
CA THR A 158 7.01 -6.74 -8.71
C THR A 158 6.97 -5.85 -7.46
N LEU A 159 6.20 -6.17 -6.42
CA LEU A 159 6.17 -5.37 -5.18
C LEU A 159 7.41 -5.64 -4.32
N LEU A 160 7.83 -6.91 -4.24
CA LEU A 160 9.09 -7.26 -3.59
C LEU A 160 10.24 -6.62 -4.38
N ASP A 161 10.31 -6.67 -5.71
CA ASP A 161 11.37 -5.97 -6.46
C ASP A 161 11.28 -4.44 -6.42
N ALA A 162 10.11 -3.86 -6.16
CA ALA A 162 9.95 -2.41 -5.98
C ALA A 162 10.31 -1.96 -4.57
N ALA A 163 9.92 -2.73 -3.55
CA ALA A 163 10.36 -2.55 -2.16
C ALA A 163 11.86 -2.89 -2.02
N ILE A 164 12.33 -3.95 -2.70
CA ILE A 164 13.74 -4.29 -2.88
C ILE A 164 14.42 -3.19 -3.68
N PHE A 165 13.85 -2.62 -4.76
CA PHE A 165 14.45 -1.46 -5.45
C PHE A 165 14.59 -0.26 -4.52
N MET A 166 13.61 -0.04 -3.64
CA MET A 166 13.76 0.92 -2.56
C MET A 166 14.90 0.55 -1.61
N MET A 167 15.21 -0.74 -1.44
CA MET A 167 16.12 -1.41 -0.49
C MET A 167 17.45 -2.00 -1.06
N SER A 168 17.76 -1.84 -2.35
CA SER A 168 18.82 -2.57 -3.07
C SER A 168 19.72 -1.61 -3.81
N ASP A 169 21.01 -1.62 -3.48
CA ASP A 169 22.01 -0.72 -4.08
C ASP A 169 22.31 -0.99 -5.57
N GLU A 170 22.06 -2.19 -6.08
CA GLU A 170 22.27 -2.57 -7.49
C GLU A 170 21.75 -4.01 -7.65
N TYR A 171 21.09 -4.33 -8.76
CA TYR A 171 20.61 -5.67 -9.05
C TYR A 171 21.75 -6.71 -9.02
N LYS A 172 21.83 -7.47 -7.92
CA LYS A 172 21.88 -8.94 -7.93
C LYS A 172 21.38 -9.44 -6.58
N ILE A 173 20.11 -9.81 -6.53
CA ILE A 173 19.52 -10.42 -5.34
C ILE A 173 19.50 -11.92 -5.57
N HIS A 174 20.40 -12.64 -4.90
CA HIS A 174 20.14 -14.02 -4.51
C HIS A 174 19.63 -13.99 -3.08
N ILE A 175 18.36 -14.35 -2.89
CA ILE A 175 17.82 -14.67 -1.57
C ILE A 175 17.94 -16.18 -1.41
N ASP A 176 19.06 -16.64 -0.85
CA ASP A 176 19.12 -17.97 -0.28
C ASP A 176 18.73 -17.94 1.20
N ASN A 177 18.02 -18.99 1.57
CA ASN A 177 17.20 -19.13 2.77
C ASN A 177 17.93 -18.84 4.09
N TYR A 178 17.11 -18.38 5.04
CA TYR A 178 17.32 -18.26 6.49
C TYR A 178 17.71 -16.88 7.04
N GLY A 179 16.88 -16.44 7.99
CA GLY A 179 16.83 -15.14 8.63
C GLY A 179 18.19 -14.47 8.86
N SER A 180 18.38 -13.34 8.21
CA SER A 180 19.45 -12.40 8.51
C SER A 180 18.88 -10.99 8.60
N LYS A 181 19.26 -10.29 9.67
CA LYS A 181 18.92 -8.88 9.90
C LYS A 181 19.55 -8.05 8.77
N CYS A 182 18.72 -7.38 7.97
CA CYS A 182 19.19 -6.50 6.91
C CYS A 182 19.70 -5.19 7.55
N GLN A 183 21.00 -4.93 7.44
CA GLN A 183 21.52 -3.57 7.63
C GLN A 183 21.04 -2.72 6.45
N LEU A 184 20.51 -1.52 6.72
CA LEU A 184 20.15 -0.58 5.67
C LEU A 184 21.40 -0.29 4.81
N PRO A 185 21.39 -0.59 3.50
CA PRO A 185 22.50 -0.21 2.64
C PRO A 185 22.65 1.31 2.64
N LEU A 186 23.89 1.81 2.58
CA LEU A 186 24.16 3.24 2.42
C LEU A 186 23.70 3.67 1.02
N SER A 187 22.51 4.27 0.96
CA SER A 187 21.87 4.75 -0.26
C SER A 187 22.84 5.48 -1.20
N ARG A 188 23.11 4.90 -2.37
CA ARG A 188 23.88 5.53 -3.46
C ARG A 188 22.99 6.27 -4.48
N GLY A 189 21.78 6.71 -4.11
CA GLY A 189 20.84 7.32 -5.05
C GLY A 189 19.78 8.23 -4.41
N PHE A 190 19.05 8.98 -5.24
CA PHE A 190 17.95 9.83 -4.80
C PHE A 190 16.82 9.86 -5.83
N LEU A 191 15.59 10.02 -5.36
CA LEU A 191 14.46 10.35 -6.21
C LEU A 191 14.50 11.84 -6.49
N VAL A 192 14.27 12.20 -7.74
CA VAL A 192 14.08 13.57 -8.17
C VAL A 192 12.60 13.77 -8.40
N LYS A 193 12.02 14.74 -7.69
CA LYS A 193 10.67 15.22 -7.92
C LYS A 193 10.71 16.59 -8.58
N ARG A 194 10.09 16.70 -9.76
CA ARG A 194 9.90 17.97 -10.45
C ARG A 194 8.58 18.61 -10.00
N GLY A 195 8.66 19.82 -9.45
CA GLY A 195 7.50 20.63 -9.07
C GLY A 195 6.77 21.20 -10.29
N GLY A 196 5.57 21.76 -10.06
CA GLY A 196 4.80 22.45 -11.11
C GLY A 196 5.49 23.73 -11.62
N ASP A 197 6.45 24.26 -10.85
CA ASP A 197 7.33 25.37 -11.19
C ASP A 197 8.58 24.93 -11.99
N GLY A 198 8.70 23.63 -12.31
CA GLY A 198 9.85 23.06 -13.00
C GLY A 198 11.07 22.84 -12.13
N ARG A 199 11.05 23.23 -10.84
CA ARG A 199 12.19 23.01 -9.94
C ARG A 199 12.30 21.54 -9.54
N GLU A 200 13.52 21.05 -9.51
CA GLU A 200 13.83 19.69 -9.07
C GLU A 200 14.18 19.68 -7.58
N SER A 201 13.62 18.70 -6.87
CA SER A 201 13.95 18.43 -5.47
C SER A 201 14.47 17.01 -5.35
N ASN A 202 15.59 16.86 -4.66
CA ASN A 202 16.22 15.57 -4.41
C ASN A 202 15.70 14.99 -3.10
N ILE A 203 15.26 13.74 -3.14
CA ILE A 203 14.75 12.98 -2.00
C ILE A 203 15.68 11.78 -1.83
N HIS A 204 16.50 11.83 -0.78
CA HIS A 204 17.34 10.70 -0.39
C HIS A 204 16.48 9.49 0.00
N LEU A 205 16.88 8.29 -0.44
CA LEU A 205 16.13 7.07 -0.12
C LEU A 205 16.10 6.78 1.38
N ASP A 206 17.06 7.29 2.16
CA ASP A 206 17.02 7.26 3.63
C ASP A 206 15.74 7.85 4.21
N HIS A 207 15.18 8.89 3.58
CA HIS A 207 13.91 9.46 4.01
C HIS A 207 12.73 8.52 3.75
N VAL A 208 12.82 7.73 2.68
CA VAL A 208 11.82 6.72 2.34
C VAL A 208 11.85 5.60 3.38
N TYR A 209 13.03 5.07 3.70
CA TYR A 209 13.16 4.06 4.75
C TYR A 209 12.70 4.59 6.10
N ARG A 210 13.14 5.78 6.52
CA ARG A 210 12.69 6.38 7.79
C ARG A 210 11.17 6.52 7.85
N GLY A 211 10.52 6.87 6.74
CA GLY A 211 9.07 6.92 6.66
C GLY A 211 8.39 5.56 6.92
N LEU A 212 9.02 4.46 6.54
CA LEU A 212 8.53 3.09 6.80
C LEU A 212 8.61 2.67 8.27
N LYS A 213 9.27 3.44 9.15
CA LYS A 213 9.33 3.13 10.60
C LYS A 213 7.97 2.99 11.25
N ASN A 214 6.97 3.67 10.70
CA ASN A 214 5.61 3.70 11.23
C ASN A 214 4.63 2.82 10.44
N ILE A 215 5.14 2.00 9.51
CA ILE A 215 4.35 1.12 8.65
C ILE A 215 4.71 -0.32 8.96
N ASP A 216 3.70 -1.14 9.24
CA ASP A 216 3.85 -2.55 9.59
C ASP A 216 3.74 -3.46 8.37
N ALA A 217 3.03 -3.04 7.33
CA ALA A 217 2.97 -3.80 6.10
C ALA A 217 2.71 -2.94 4.86
N LEU A 218 3.19 -3.45 3.73
CA LEU A 218 2.67 -3.10 2.41
C LEU A 218 1.81 -4.26 1.94
N ILE A 219 0.63 -3.96 1.40
CA ILE A 219 -0.24 -4.95 0.78
C ILE A 219 -0.48 -4.52 -0.65
N THR A 220 -0.19 -5.37 -1.62
CA THR A 220 -0.73 -5.19 -2.98
C THR A 220 -1.92 -6.07 -3.20
N PHE A 221 -2.79 -5.60 -4.06
CA PHE A 221 -3.87 -6.42 -4.58
C PHE A 221 -4.16 -6.07 -6.03
N THR A 222 -4.69 -7.06 -6.74
CA THR A 222 -5.21 -6.91 -8.09
C THR A 222 -6.71 -7.15 -8.06
N LYS A 223 -7.48 -6.25 -8.66
CA LYS A 223 -8.95 -6.33 -8.75
C LYS A 223 -9.40 -6.74 -10.16
N ILE A 224 -9.41 -8.04 -10.41
CA ILE A 224 -9.95 -8.63 -11.63
C ILE A 224 -11.46 -8.74 -11.48
N ASN A 225 -12.19 -7.80 -12.08
CA ASN A 225 -13.64 -7.71 -11.97
C ASN A 225 -14.39 -8.91 -12.57
N VAL A 226 -13.76 -9.66 -13.49
CA VAL A 226 -14.40 -10.76 -14.23
C VAL A 226 -14.45 -12.05 -13.42
N LEU A 227 -13.44 -12.32 -12.60
CA LEU A 227 -13.25 -13.56 -11.85
C LEU A 227 -12.73 -13.21 -10.47
N GLU A 228 -13.60 -13.20 -9.45
CA GLU A 228 -13.20 -12.85 -8.08
C GLU A 228 -12.09 -13.79 -7.57
N SER A 229 -12.11 -15.04 -8.01
CA SER A 229 -11.10 -16.05 -7.68
C SER A 229 -9.69 -15.71 -8.19
N SER A 230 -9.58 -14.82 -9.18
CA SER A 230 -8.30 -14.35 -9.74
C SER A 230 -7.73 -13.15 -8.99
N ASN A 231 -8.46 -12.60 -8.01
CA ASN A 231 -7.94 -11.57 -7.13
C ASN A 231 -6.89 -12.16 -6.19
N ASN A 232 -5.78 -11.44 -6.05
CA ASN A 232 -4.66 -11.83 -5.21
C ASN A 232 -4.29 -10.72 -4.22
N PHE A 233 -3.61 -11.14 -3.15
CA PHE A 233 -3.01 -10.26 -2.18
C PHE A 233 -1.54 -10.65 -1.98
N ASP A 234 -0.62 -9.70 -2.13
CA ASP A 234 0.77 -9.93 -1.72
C ASP A 234 1.10 -9.01 -0.55
N ILE A 235 1.60 -9.60 0.53
CA ILE A 235 1.84 -8.89 1.79
C ILE A 235 3.34 -8.86 2.06
N ILE A 236 3.89 -7.67 2.22
CA ILE A 236 5.23 -7.47 2.77
C ILE A 236 5.08 -7.10 4.24
N ASN A 237 5.42 -8.04 5.13
CA ASN A 237 5.41 -7.83 6.57
C ASN A 237 6.70 -7.11 6.99
N ILE A 238 6.59 -5.82 7.28
CA ILE A 238 7.69 -4.97 7.71
C ILE A 238 7.91 -5.18 9.22
N ASN A 239 9.17 -5.36 9.60
CA ASN A 239 9.60 -5.65 10.97
C ASN A 239 9.01 -6.95 11.56
N ASN A 240 8.49 -7.85 10.71
CA ASN A 240 7.91 -9.14 11.12
C ASN A 240 6.83 -8.99 12.21
N ASN A 241 5.94 -8.02 12.08
CA ASN A 241 4.85 -7.81 13.01
C ASN A 241 3.90 -9.04 13.03
N GLU A 242 3.69 -9.64 14.20
CA GLU A 242 2.84 -10.82 14.37
C GLU A 242 1.36 -10.56 14.03
N ASN A 243 0.88 -9.32 14.19
CA ASN A 243 -0.47 -8.97 13.80
C ASN A 243 -0.64 -8.97 12.27
N VAL A 244 0.42 -8.73 11.51
CA VAL A 244 0.41 -8.87 10.04
C VAL A 244 0.35 -10.35 9.63
N ASN A 245 0.99 -11.26 10.38
CA ASN A 245 0.82 -12.70 10.16
C ASN A 245 -0.64 -13.14 10.41
N ARG A 246 -1.30 -12.56 11.43
CA ARG A 246 -2.74 -12.80 11.68
C ARG A 246 -3.61 -12.29 10.53
N LEU A 247 -3.30 -11.10 10.01
CA LEU A 247 -3.99 -10.58 8.84
C LEU A 247 -3.84 -11.50 7.62
N PHE A 248 -2.63 -11.99 7.37
CA PHE A 248 -2.40 -12.99 6.32
C PHE A 248 -3.27 -14.23 6.51
N SER A 249 -3.32 -14.80 7.73
CA SER A 249 -4.16 -15.97 8.02
C SER A 249 -5.66 -15.73 7.84
N LEU A 250 -6.14 -14.49 7.96
CA LEU A 250 -7.52 -14.12 7.66
C LEU A 250 -7.80 -14.05 6.16
N ILE A 251 -6.85 -13.56 5.36
CA ILE A 251 -7.05 -13.33 3.92
C ILE A 251 -6.80 -14.60 3.09
N SER A 252 -5.77 -15.38 3.44
CA SER A 252 -5.32 -16.54 2.66
C SER A 252 -6.34 -17.65 2.40
N PRO A 253 -7.37 -17.88 3.26
CA PRO A 253 -8.43 -18.85 2.95
C PRO A 253 -9.38 -18.39 1.84
N HIS A 254 -9.45 -17.08 1.56
CA HIS A 254 -10.42 -16.48 0.63
C HIS A 254 -9.80 -16.03 -0.68
N TYR A 255 -8.52 -15.68 -0.68
CA TYR A 255 -7.80 -15.15 -1.84
C TYR A 255 -6.42 -15.78 -1.97
N GLN A 256 -5.92 -15.87 -3.20
CA GLN A 256 -4.52 -16.25 -3.43
C GLN A 256 -3.63 -15.21 -2.75
N THR A 257 -2.96 -15.63 -1.68
CA THR A 257 -2.21 -14.71 -0.82
C THR A 257 -0.78 -15.18 -0.65
N THR A 258 0.18 -14.28 -0.85
CA THR A 258 1.59 -14.53 -0.49
C THR A 258 2.04 -13.58 0.60
N ILE A 259 2.98 -14.03 1.44
CA ILE A 259 3.60 -13.19 2.46
C ILE A 259 5.12 -13.28 2.37
N SER A 260 5.74 -12.11 2.26
CA SER A 260 7.18 -11.92 2.36
C SER A 260 7.50 -11.21 3.67
N ARG A 261 8.61 -11.59 4.30
CA ARG A 261 9.02 -11.09 5.62
C ARG A 261 10.24 -10.21 5.48
N TRP A 262 10.19 -9.02 6.08
CA TRP A 262 11.28 -8.05 6.00
C TRP A 262 11.61 -7.46 7.38
N GLY A 263 12.86 -7.55 7.82
CA GLY A 263 13.33 -6.86 9.03
C GLY A 263 14.15 -5.63 8.69
N ILE A 264 13.77 -4.45 9.20
CA ILE A 264 14.56 -3.22 9.07
C ILE A 264 15.23 -2.92 10.41
N LEU A 265 16.56 -2.80 10.41
CA LEU A 265 17.30 -2.29 11.58
C LEU A 265 17.23 -0.77 11.61
N TRP A 266 16.40 -0.23 12.51
CA TRP A 266 16.43 1.19 12.82
C TRP A 266 17.67 1.45 13.68
N GLY A 267 18.66 2.17 13.14
CA GLY A 267 19.71 2.72 13.98
C GLY A 267 19.07 3.70 14.96
N ASP A 268 19.23 3.45 16.26
CA ASP A 268 18.86 4.42 17.29
C ASP A 268 19.73 5.67 17.06
N THR A 269 19.12 6.74 16.57
CA THR A 269 19.71 8.09 16.49
C THR A 269 18.95 9.01 17.42
#